data_AF-A0A5Y6F076-F1
#
_entry.id   AF-A0A5Y6F076-F1
#
_cell.length_a   1.000
_cell.length_b   1.000
_cell.length_c   1.000
_cell.angle_alpha   90.00
_cell.angle_beta   90.00
_cell.angle_gamma   90.00
#
_symmetry.space_group_name_H-M   'P 1'
#
loop_
_entity.id
_entity.type
_entity.pdbx_description
1 polymer ?
#
loop_
_entity_poly.entity_id
_entity_poly.type
_entity_poly.pdbx_seq_one_letter_code
_entity_poly.pdbx_strand_id
1 'polypeptide(L)'
;MQDIPQETLNETTKTEQSARADLWEFDLTGIGGGRYFFCNEPNGKGEPVTWQGRQYEPYPLQAQDVEMNGKGPSPRVTLVVSNLFGLVTGMAEDLQSLVGASVVRHQVYSKFLDAVNFRNGNPEADPEQEAVARYNVEQLSELDSSTATLILASPAETDGSVVPG
;
A
#
# COMPACT_ATOMS: atom_id res chain seq x y z
N MET A 1 13.93 -13.15 -41.80
CA MET A 1 14.65 -13.25 -40.52
C MET A 1 14.87 -11.82 -40.06
N GLN A 2 14.06 -11.34 -39.10
CA GLN A 2 14.23 -10.00 -38.55
C GLN A 2 15.27 -10.08 -37.43
N ASP A 3 16.30 -9.28 -37.60
CA ASP A 3 17.41 -9.07 -36.67
C ASP A 3 16.83 -8.44 -35.40
N ILE A 4 16.73 -9.23 -34.35
CA ILE A 4 16.34 -8.76 -33.02
C ILE A 4 17.60 -8.10 -32.45
N PRO A 5 17.61 -6.79 -32.16
CA PRO A 5 18.79 -6.14 -31.62
C PRO A 5 19.18 -6.81 -30.30
N GLN A 6 20.47 -7.17 -30.20
CA GLN A 6 21.04 -7.91 -29.05
C GLN A 6 20.83 -7.19 -27.70
N GLU A 7 20.54 -5.88 -27.71
CA GLU A 7 20.15 -5.12 -26.51
C GLU A 7 18.83 -5.62 -25.89
N THR A 8 17.88 -6.11 -26.68
CA THR A 8 16.59 -6.57 -26.15
C THR A 8 16.69 -7.94 -25.47
N LEU A 9 17.77 -8.69 -25.70
CA LEU A 9 18.01 -9.99 -25.06
C LEU A 9 18.80 -9.89 -23.75
N ASN A 10 19.49 -8.77 -23.50
CA ASN A 10 20.38 -8.59 -22.34
C ASN A 10 19.71 -7.86 -21.16
N GLU A 11 18.51 -7.30 -21.36
CA GLU A 11 17.71 -6.70 -20.27
C GLU A 11 16.95 -7.77 -19.46
N THR A 12 16.64 -8.92 -20.07
CA THR A 12 15.90 -10.02 -19.40
C THR A 12 16.78 -10.81 -18.42
N THR A 13 18.09 -10.55 -18.38
CA THR A 13 19.08 -11.21 -17.53
C THR A 13 19.81 -10.27 -16.57
N LYS A 14 19.41 -8.99 -16.47
CA LYS A 14 19.91 -8.13 -15.41
C LYS A 14 19.18 -8.47 -14.11
N THR A 15 19.82 -9.37 -13.37
CA THR A 15 19.41 -10.08 -12.15
C THR A 15 19.15 -9.16 -10.95
N GLU A 16 18.26 -8.19 -11.07
CA GLU A 16 17.72 -7.45 -9.95
C GLU A 16 16.22 -7.34 -10.18
N GLN A 17 15.45 -8.22 -9.55
CA GLN A 17 14.05 -7.92 -9.27
C GLN A 17 14.08 -6.61 -8.48
N SER A 18 14.00 -5.48 -9.18
CA SER A 18 14.25 -4.17 -8.59
C SER A 18 13.36 -4.04 -7.37
N ALA A 19 13.96 -3.84 -6.20
CA ALA A 19 13.23 -3.77 -4.93
C ALA A 19 12.08 -2.77 -5.09
N ARG A 20 10.85 -3.24 -4.91
CA ARG A 20 9.66 -2.38 -4.92
C ARG A 20 9.41 -1.94 -3.48
N ALA A 21 9.20 -0.65 -3.28
CA ALA A 21 8.70 -0.15 -2.02
C ALA A 21 7.16 -0.20 -2.06
N ASP A 22 6.59 -0.87 -1.07
CA ASP A 22 5.17 -0.85 -0.78
C ASP A 22 4.91 0.24 0.28
N LEU A 23 4.20 1.28 -0.14
CA LEU A 23 3.86 2.45 0.67
C LEU A 23 2.36 2.52 0.86
N TRP A 24 1.94 2.87 2.07
CA TRP A 24 0.55 2.80 2.51
C TRP A 24 0.11 4.11 3.12
N GLU A 25 -0.96 4.70 2.60
CA GLU A 25 -1.67 5.83 3.20
C GLU A 25 -2.97 5.32 3.81
N PHE A 26 -3.17 5.59 5.09
CA PHE A 26 -4.44 5.38 5.78
C PHE A 26 -5.04 6.76 6.08
N ASP A 27 -6.11 7.12 5.37
CA ASP A 27 -6.92 8.30 5.66
C ASP A 27 -8.14 7.88 6.50
N LEU A 28 -8.09 8.25 7.78
CA LEU A 28 -9.20 8.07 8.73
C LEU A 28 -9.95 9.38 8.95
N THR A 29 -9.65 10.42 8.18
CA THR A 29 -10.21 11.77 8.41
C THR A 29 -11.72 11.79 8.19
N GLY A 30 -12.21 10.98 7.25
CA GLY A 30 -13.65 10.79 7.00
C GLY A 30 -14.43 10.18 8.17
N ILE A 31 -13.74 9.54 9.12
CA ILE A 31 -14.34 8.91 10.31
C ILE A 31 -13.90 9.55 11.63
N GLY A 32 -13.27 10.73 11.57
CA GLY A 32 -12.87 11.50 12.77
C GLY A 32 -11.43 11.24 13.26
N GLY A 33 -10.64 10.46 12.51
CA GLY A 33 -9.24 10.18 12.79
C GLY A 33 -8.25 11.07 12.02
N GLY A 34 -6.98 10.67 12.03
CA GLY A 34 -5.88 11.32 11.31
C GLY A 34 -5.50 10.63 9.99
N ARG A 35 -4.38 11.07 9.39
CA ARG A 35 -3.72 10.37 8.28
C ARG A 35 -2.42 9.74 8.74
N TYR A 36 -2.19 8.50 8.31
CA TYR A 36 -0.97 7.76 8.63
C TYR A 36 -0.31 7.25 7.36
N PHE A 37 1.02 7.23 7.35
CA PHE A 37 1.84 6.89 6.19
C PHE A 37 2.88 5.87 6.61
N PHE A 38 2.80 4.68 6.02
CA PHE A 38 3.64 3.54 6.40
C PHE A 38 4.35 2.92 5.21
N CYS A 39 5.53 2.36 5.44
CA CYS A 39 6.23 1.53 4.47
C CYS A 39 6.58 0.18 5.10
N ASN A 40 6.65 -0.85 4.26
CA ASN A 40 7.01 -2.21 4.70
C ASN A 40 8.47 -2.32 5.16
N GLU A 41 9.36 -1.60 4.48
CA GLU A 41 10.80 -1.64 4.72
C GLU A 41 11.37 -0.21 4.74
N PRO A 42 12.39 0.06 5.56
CA PRO A 42 13.10 1.34 5.53
C PRO A 42 13.85 1.51 4.19
N ASN A 43 14.22 2.74 3.85
CA ASN A 43 15.05 3.02 2.68
C ASN A 43 16.48 2.45 2.85
N GLY A 44 17.31 2.58 1.81
CA GLY A 44 18.69 2.07 1.81
C GLY A 44 19.63 2.67 2.87
N LYS A 45 19.18 3.64 3.67
CA LYS A 45 19.90 4.20 4.82
C LYS A 45 19.43 3.65 6.17
N GLY A 46 18.38 2.83 6.20
CA GLY A 46 17.70 2.43 7.43
C GLY A 46 16.77 3.51 7.98
N GLU A 47 16.37 4.47 7.15
CA GLU A 47 15.48 5.58 7.53
C GLU A 47 14.09 5.40 6.88
N PRO A 48 13.07 6.15 7.34
CA PRO A 48 11.76 6.21 6.69
C PRO A 48 11.85 6.51 5.18
N VAL A 49 10.97 5.90 4.40
CA VAL A 49 10.93 6.11 2.94
C VAL A 49 10.26 7.44 2.67
N THR A 50 10.84 8.27 1.80
CA THR A 50 10.18 9.48 1.29
C THR A 50 9.69 9.25 -0.12
N TRP A 51 8.42 9.53 -0.38
CA TRP A 51 7.82 9.46 -1.71
C TRP A 51 6.99 10.72 -1.97
N GLN A 52 7.25 11.39 -3.10
CA GLN A 52 6.58 12.64 -3.48
C GLN A 52 6.65 13.71 -2.37
N GLY A 53 7.82 13.82 -1.71
CA GLY A 53 8.03 14.72 -0.57
C GLY A 53 7.32 14.33 0.74
N ARG A 54 6.69 13.15 0.81
CA ARG A 54 6.01 12.64 2.01
C ARG A 54 6.77 11.48 2.62
N GLN A 55 6.92 11.51 3.95
CA GLN A 55 7.60 10.47 4.70
C GLN A 55 6.62 9.34 5.10
N TYR A 56 7.08 8.10 4.93
CA TYR A 56 6.39 6.86 5.25
C TYR A 56 7.22 6.11 6.30
N GLU A 57 6.63 5.87 7.46
CA GLU A 57 7.31 5.23 8.59
C GLU A 57 7.34 3.71 8.43
N PRO A 58 8.48 3.04 8.72
CA PRO A 58 8.53 1.58 8.68
C PRO A 58 7.56 0.99 9.70
N TYR A 59 6.58 0.22 9.24
CA TYR A 59 5.59 -0.39 10.11
C TYR A 59 5.20 -1.79 9.61
N PRO A 60 5.15 -2.82 10.49
CA PRO A 60 4.83 -4.17 10.05
C PRO A 60 3.36 -4.26 9.61
N LEU A 61 3.18 -4.47 8.31
CA LEU A 61 1.89 -4.67 7.67
C LEU A 61 2.07 -5.58 6.46
N GLN A 62 1.06 -6.37 6.09
CA GLN A 62 1.13 -7.29 4.97
C GLN A 62 -0.22 -7.39 4.27
N ALA A 63 -0.23 -7.07 2.98
CA ALA A 63 -1.39 -7.31 2.13
C ALA A 63 -1.33 -8.71 1.53
N GLN A 64 -2.47 -9.39 1.59
CA GLN A 64 -2.74 -10.64 0.91
C GLN A 64 -3.84 -10.37 -0.10
N ASP A 65 -3.43 -10.27 -1.36
CA ASP A 65 -4.31 -10.12 -2.49
C ASP A 65 -4.97 -11.48 -2.78
N VAL A 66 -6.27 -11.61 -2.51
CA VAL A 66 -7.02 -12.80 -2.92
C VAL A 66 -7.35 -12.65 -4.40
N GLU A 67 -6.62 -13.38 -5.24
CA GLU A 67 -6.90 -13.49 -6.68
C GLU A 67 -8.29 -14.11 -6.89
N MET A 68 -9.29 -13.30 -7.31
CA MET A 68 -10.60 -13.84 -7.68
C MET A 68 -10.65 -14.20 -9.17
N ASN A 69 -10.81 -15.51 -9.39
CA ASN A 69 -11.10 -16.15 -10.67
C ASN A 69 -12.38 -15.60 -11.31
N GLY A 70 -12.27 -14.58 -12.16
CA GLY A 70 -13.08 -14.29 -13.37
C GLY A 70 -14.63 -14.22 -13.33
N LYS A 71 -15.31 -14.60 -12.25
CA LYS A 71 -16.78 -14.61 -12.10
C LYS A 71 -17.17 -14.49 -10.62
N GLY A 72 -17.05 -13.30 -10.05
CA GLY A 72 -17.48 -13.03 -8.67
C GLY A 72 -17.35 -11.54 -8.32
N PRO A 73 -17.85 -11.11 -7.14
CA PRO A 73 -17.65 -9.73 -6.65
C PRO A 73 -16.16 -9.36 -6.63
N SER A 74 -15.86 -8.08 -6.68
CA SER A 74 -14.51 -7.54 -6.90
C SER A 74 -13.52 -8.04 -5.84
N PRO A 75 -12.20 -8.07 -6.13
CA PRO A 75 -11.23 -8.69 -5.23
C PRO A 75 -11.21 -7.94 -3.89
N ARG A 76 -11.43 -8.70 -2.81
CA ARG A 76 -11.17 -8.25 -1.45
C ARG A 76 -9.71 -8.46 -1.11
N VAL A 77 -9.08 -7.42 -0.59
CA VAL A 77 -7.70 -7.48 -0.10
C VAL A 77 -7.73 -7.66 1.40
N THR A 78 -7.03 -8.67 1.90
CA THR A 78 -6.85 -8.85 3.35
C THR A 78 -5.57 -8.15 3.76
N LEU A 79 -5.66 -7.14 4.63
CA LEU A 79 -4.52 -6.40 5.13
C LEU A 79 -4.31 -6.71 6.61
N VAL A 80 -3.20 -7.36 6.93
CA VAL A 80 -2.79 -7.64 8.30
C VAL A 80 -1.85 -6.54 8.76
N VAL A 81 -2.17 -5.88 9.86
CA VAL A 81 -1.42 -4.75 10.41
C VAL A 81 -0.99 -5.09 11.82
N SER A 82 0.25 -4.75 12.20
CA SER A 82 0.68 -4.92 13.59
C SER A 82 -0.19 -4.07 14.53
N ASN A 83 -0.59 -4.66 15.66
CA ASN A 83 -1.27 -3.97 16.75
C ASN A 83 -0.31 -3.68 17.92
N LEU A 84 0.94 -3.32 17.61
CA LEU A 84 1.94 -3.02 18.61
C LEU A 84 1.44 -1.91 19.56
N PHE A 85 1.59 -2.15 20.87
CA PHE A 85 1.09 -1.27 21.93
C PHE A 85 -0.43 -0.99 21.91
N GLY A 86 -1.23 -1.82 21.23
CA GLY A 86 -2.68 -1.64 21.16
C GLY A 86 -3.11 -0.45 20.29
N LEU A 87 -2.24 0.01 19.38
CA LEU A 87 -2.51 1.15 18.50
C LEU A 87 -3.82 0.98 17.72
N VAL A 88 -3.98 -0.16 17.05
CA VAL A 88 -5.17 -0.46 16.25
C VAL A 88 -6.39 -0.69 17.14
N THR A 89 -6.20 -1.29 18.32
CA THR A 89 -7.28 -1.44 19.31
C THR A 89 -7.88 -0.10 19.70
N GLY A 90 -7.06 0.86 20.13
CA GLY A 90 -7.55 2.18 20.52
C GLY A 90 -8.28 2.89 19.37
N MET A 91 -7.70 2.87 18.16
CA MET A 91 -8.36 3.48 16.99
C MET A 91 -9.68 2.78 16.63
N ALA A 92 -9.74 1.44 16.71
CA ALA A 92 -10.95 0.69 16.41
C ALA A 92 -12.08 0.98 17.41
N GLU A 93 -11.76 1.15 18.69
CA GLU A 93 -12.74 1.51 19.73
C GLU A 93 -13.29 2.93 19.52
N ASP A 94 -12.44 3.90 19.17
CA ASP A 94 -12.84 5.29 18.99
C ASP A 94 -13.50 5.58 17.62
N LEU A 95 -13.13 4.82 16.57
CA LEU A 95 -13.44 5.14 15.16
C LEU A 95 -14.23 4.03 14.45
N GLN A 96 -15.25 3.48 15.10
CA GLN A 96 -16.19 2.51 14.51
C GLN A 96 -15.49 1.33 13.81
N SER A 97 -14.51 0.72 14.47
CA SER A 97 -13.72 -0.39 13.92
C SER A 97 -13.02 -0.06 12.60
N LEU A 98 -12.71 1.23 12.37
CA LEU A 98 -12.06 1.77 11.17
C LEU A 98 -12.88 1.62 9.87
N VAL A 99 -14.12 1.15 9.95
CA VAL A 99 -14.97 0.94 8.78
C VAL A 99 -15.25 2.27 8.07
N GLY A 100 -15.07 2.31 6.76
CA GLY A 100 -15.19 3.52 5.95
C GLY A 100 -13.91 4.34 5.82
N ALA A 101 -12.83 3.98 6.51
CA ALA A 101 -11.52 4.57 6.28
C ALA A 101 -11.05 4.31 4.85
N SER A 102 -10.31 5.26 4.28
CA SER A 102 -9.72 5.11 2.95
C SER A 102 -8.28 4.66 3.08
N VAL A 103 -7.89 3.67 2.28
CA VAL A 103 -6.53 3.12 2.24
C VAL A 103 -6.00 3.20 0.82
N VAL A 104 -4.79 3.74 0.65
CA VAL A 104 -4.11 3.81 -0.66
C VAL A 104 -2.79 3.05 -0.55
N ARG A 105 -2.57 2.12 -1.48
CA ARG A 105 -1.30 1.41 -1.66
C ARG A 105 -0.60 1.99 -2.86
N HIS A 106 0.61 2.51 -2.66
CA HIS A 106 1.50 2.94 -3.72
C HIS A 106 2.62 1.91 -3.84
N GLN A 107 2.81 1.38 -5.05
CA GLN A 107 3.92 0.50 -5.37
C GLN A 107 4.86 1.20 -6.32
N VAL A 108 6.08 1.42 -5.86
CA VAL A 108 7.11 2.20 -6.58
C VAL A 108 8.39 1.39 -6.64
N TYR A 109 9.05 1.36 -7.79
CA TYR A 109 10.40 0.80 -7.85
C TYR A 109 11.38 1.72 -7.13
N SER A 110 12.24 1.16 -6.29
CA SER A 110 13.15 1.95 -5.45
C SER A 110 13.93 3.00 -6.22
N LYS A 111 14.35 2.71 -7.46
CA LYS A 111 15.09 3.64 -8.33
C LYS A 111 14.35 4.94 -8.66
N PHE A 112 13.02 4.99 -8.53
CA PHE A 112 12.23 6.20 -8.81
C PHE A 112 11.98 7.04 -7.55
N LEU A 113 12.26 6.51 -6.35
CA LEU A 113 12.06 7.21 -5.08
C LEU A 113 12.81 8.55 -5.01
N ASP A 114 12.32 9.46 -4.18
CA ASP A 114 12.93 10.77 -3.96
C ASP A 114 14.43 10.67 -3.61
N ALA A 115 15.22 11.65 -4.07
CA ALA A 115 16.67 11.68 -3.87
C ALA A 115 17.10 11.56 -2.41
N VAL A 116 16.29 12.04 -1.47
CA VAL A 116 16.57 11.97 -0.03
C VAL A 116 16.70 10.54 0.49
N ASN A 117 16.12 9.54 -0.19
CA ASN A 117 16.25 8.14 0.21
C ASN A 117 17.65 7.55 0.04
N PHE A 118 18.54 8.25 -0.69
CA PHE A 118 19.85 7.76 -1.09
C PHE A 118 20.96 8.67 -0.56
N ARG A 119 22.07 8.08 -0.12
CA ARG A 119 23.21 8.84 0.44
C ARG A 119 23.81 9.86 -0.53
N ASN A 120 23.74 9.57 -1.84
CA ASN A 120 24.32 10.40 -2.90
C ASN A 120 23.25 11.09 -3.75
N GLY A 121 22.00 11.15 -3.28
CA GLY A 121 20.86 11.57 -4.09
C GLY A 121 20.41 10.50 -5.10
N ASN A 122 19.41 10.85 -5.91
CA ASN A 122 18.87 9.97 -6.94
C ASN A 122 18.57 10.75 -8.23
N PRO A 123 19.36 10.60 -9.29
CA PRO A 123 19.08 11.23 -10.59
C PRO A 123 17.94 10.55 -11.36
N GLU A 124 17.58 9.31 -10.99
CA GLU A 124 16.47 8.56 -11.58
C GLU A 124 15.14 8.82 -10.86
N ALA A 125 15.11 9.74 -9.88
CA ALA A 125 13.89 10.08 -9.16
C ALA A 125 12.82 10.57 -10.13
N ASP A 126 11.66 9.90 -10.12
CA ASP A 126 10.54 10.21 -11.00
C ASP A 126 9.23 10.01 -10.21
N PRO A 127 8.60 11.10 -9.74
CA PRO A 127 7.40 11.02 -8.90
C PRO A 127 6.17 10.48 -9.64
N GLU A 128 6.20 10.32 -10.96
CA GLU A 128 5.07 9.81 -11.75
C GLU A 128 5.09 8.29 -11.87
N GLN A 129 6.19 7.62 -11.49
CA GLN A 129 6.37 6.18 -11.67
C GLN A 129 5.86 5.37 -10.46
N GLU A 130 4.54 5.19 -10.40
CA GLU A 130 3.90 4.35 -9.39
C GLU A 130 2.70 3.57 -9.93
N ALA A 131 2.44 2.41 -9.32
CA ALA A 131 1.14 1.77 -9.42
C ALA A 131 0.35 2.07 -8.14
N VAL A 132 -0.86 2.62 -8.30
CA VAL A 132 -1.72 3.04 -7.18
C VAL A 132 -2.96 2.17 -7.11
N ALA A 133 -3.20 1.58 -5.95
CA ALA A 133 -4.45 0.90 -5.64
C ALA A 133 -5.16 1.61 -4.49
N ARG A 134 -6.48 1.78 -4.61
CA ARG A 134 -7.31 2.50 -3.63
C ARG A 134 -8.36 1.54 -3.09
N TYR A 135 -8.59 1.63 -1.80
CA TYR A 135 -9.51 0.78 -1.08
C TYR A 135 -10.28 1.56 -0.01
N ASN A 136 -11.40 0.99 0.42
CA ASN A 136 -12.09 1.34 1.64
C ASN A 136 -12.03 0.17 2.61
N VAL A 137 -11.87 0.46 3.90
CA VAL A 137 -12.01 -0.56 4.96
C VAL A 137 -13.48 -0.97 5.03
N GLU A 138 -13.76 -2.19 4.60
CA GLU A 138 -15.10 -2.78 4.66
C GLU A 138 -15.35 -3.35 6.07
N GLN A 139 -14.33 -4.00 6.64
CA GLN A 139 -14.48 -4.69 7.92
C GLN A 139 -13.14 -4.83 8.64
N LEU A 140 -13.15 -4.68 9.97
CA LEU A 140 -12.13 -5.25 10.85
C LEU A 140 -12.54 -6.69 11.19
N SER A 141 -11.91 -7.67 10.55
CA SER A 141 -12.28 -9.08 10.67
C SER A 141 -11.73 -9.72 11.94
N GLU A 142 -10.49 -9.40 12.29
CA GLU A 142 -9.82 -9.92 13.48
C GLU A 142 -9.04 -8.80 14.16
N LEU A 143 -9.03 -8.82 15.49
CA LEU A 143 -8.24 -7.91 16.30
C LEU A 143 -7.79 -8.66 17.56
N ASP A 144 -6.49 -8.75 17.74
CA ASP A 144 -5.85 -9.33 18.90
C ASP A 144 -4.70 -8.44 19.39
N SER A 145 -4.02 -8.83 20.47
CA SER A 145 -2.94 -8.04 21.09
C SER A 145 -1.72 -7.78 20.20
N SER A 146 -1.52 -8.57 19.13
CA SER A 146 -0.36 -8.53 18.25
C SER A 146 -0.71 -8.02 16.85
N THR A 147 -1.90 -8.34 16.34
CA THR A 147 -2.31 -8.02 14.97
C THR A 147 -3.76 -7.57 14.84
N ALA A 148 -4.05 -6.90 13.74
CA ALA A 148 -5.39 -6.58 13.27
C ALA A 148 -5.52 -6.97 11.80
N THR A 149 -6.61 -7.62 11.43
CA THR A 149 -6.90 -8.05 10.05
C THR A 149 -8.05 -7.22 9.50
N LEU A 150 -7.75 -6.40 8.50
CA LEU A 150 -8.71 -5.57 7.78
C LEU A 150 -9.09 -6.21 6.45
N ILE A 151 -10.37 -6.17 6.12
CA ILE A 151 -10.89 -6.51 4.79
C ILE A 151 -11.10 -5.20 4.04
N LEU A 152 -10.42 -5.09 2.91
CA LEU A 152 -10.41 -3.92 2.05
C LEU A 152 -11.20 -4.22 0.78
N ALA A 153 -12.09 -3.29 0.41
CA ALA A 153 -12.88 -3.34 -0.81
C ALA A 153 -12.47 -2.22 -1.77
N SER A 154 -12.62 -2.44 -3.08
CA SER A 154 -12.45 -1.38 -4.06
C SER A 154 -13.58 -0.33 -3.91
N PRO A 155 -13.31 0.98 -4.06
CA PRO A 155 -14.31 2.04 -3.88
C PRO A 155 -15.56 1.87 -4.75
N ALA A 156 -15.41 1.23 -5.92
CA ALA A 156 -16.50 0.96 -6.85
C ALA A 156 -17.58 0.00 -6.29
N GLU A 157 -17.28 -0.78 -5.25
CA GLU A 157 -18.24 -1.71 -4.63
C GLU A 157 -18.89 -1.17 -3.36
N THR A 158 -18.23 -0.26 -2.66
CA THR A 158 -18.77 0.34 -1.44
C THR A 158 -19.90 1.33 -1.73
N ASP A 159 -20.04 1.79 -2.98
CA ASP A 159 -21.25 2.49 -3.47
C ASP A 159 -22.37 1.46 -3.74
N GLY A 160 -22.78 0.75 -2.70
CA GLY A 160 -24.05 0.06 -2.63
C GLY A 160 -25.20 1.06 -2.52
N SER A 161 -25.23 2.07 -3.40
CA SER A 161 -26.40 2.91 -3.61
C SER A 161 -27.56 1.99 -3.94
N VAL A 162 -28.43 1.82 -2.96
CA VAL A 162 -29.79 1.37 -3.13
C VAL A 162 -30.41 2.32 -4.15
N VAL A 163 -30.50 1.90 -5.41
CA VAL A 163 -31.33 2.59 -6.40
C VAL A 163 -32.76 2.18 -6.07
N PRO A 164 -33.65 3.07 -5.61
CA PRO A 164 -35.06 2.71 -5.48
C PRO A 164 -35.66 2.56 -6.88
N GLY A 165 -36.16 1.38 -7.18
CA GLY A 165 -36.98 1.06 -8.35
C GLY A 165 -37.95 -0.05 -8.03
#